data_AF-A0A2I0VEI9-F1
#
_entry.id   AF-A0A2I0VEI9-F1
#
_cell.length_a   1.000
_cell.length_b   1.000
_cell.length_c   1.000
_cell.angle_alpha   90.00
_cell.angle_beta   90.00
_cell.angle_gamma   90.00
#
_symmetry.space_group_name_H-M   'P 1'
#
loop_
_entity.id
_entity.type
_entity.pdbx_description
1 polymer ?
#
loop_
_entity_poly.entity_id
_entity_poly.type
_entity_poly.pdbx_seq_one_letter_code
_entity_poly.pdbx_strand_id
1 'polypeptide(L)' 'MQETFLRLVQGSKTVMQYEAEFIALARYAPQLVSTSAERCYRFLRGLRDTLRQP' A
#
# COMPACT_ATOMS: atom_id res chain seq x y z
N MET A 1 -5.09 -13.05 2.59
CA MET A 1 -4.12 -12.12 1.98
C MET A 1 -4.77 -10.85 1.43
N GLN A 2 -5.89 -10.94 0.70
CA GLN A 2 -6.61 -9.74 0.21
C GLN A 2 -7.07 -8.81 1.35
N GLU A 3 -7.64 -9.36 2.42
CA GLU A 3 -8.04 -8.57 3.58
C GLU A 3 -6.85 -7.91 4.30
N THR A 4 -5.73 -8.61 4.40
CA THR A 4 -4.46 -8.06 4.93
C THR A 4 -3.99 -6.88 4.10
N PHE A 5 -4.07 -6.99 2.76
CA PHE A 5 -3.72 -5.91 1.85
C PHE A 5 -4.67 -4.71 1.96
N LEU A 6 -5.97 -4.95 2.16
CA LEU A 6 -6.96 -3.88 2.36
C LEU A 6 -6.72 -3.07 3.65
N ARG A 7 -6.22 -3.72 4.71
CA ARG A 7 -5.91 -3.10 6.00
C ARG A 7 -4.47 -2.60 6.09
N LEU A 8 -3.67 -2.76 5.03
CA LEU A 8 -2.25 -2.42 5.03
C LEU A 8 -2.07 -0.90 5.13
N VAL A 9 -1.39 -0.47 6.19
CA VAL A 9 -0.97 0.91 6.43
C VAL A 9 0.52 0.93 6.79
N GLN A 10 1.17 2.07 6.57
CA GLN A 10 2.58 2.26 6.90
C GLN A 10 2.84 2.05 8.39
N GLY A 11 1.92 2.46 9.27
CA GLY A 11 2.07 2.28 10.72
C GLY A 11 3.38 2.90 11.21
N SER A 12 4.20 2.16 11.96
CA SER A 12 5.53 2.60 12.42
C SER A 12 6.69 2.25 11.45
N LYS A 13 6.40 1.64 10.29
CA LYS A 13 7.40 1.23 9.30
C LYS A 13 7.98 2.39 8.50
N THR A 14 9.23 2.28 8.05
CA THR A 14 9.77 3.19 7.05
C THR A 14 8.98 3.05 5.73
N VAL A 15 9.07 4.06 4.85
CA VAL A 15 8.40 3.99 3.54
C VAL A 15 8.89 2.78 2.75
N MET A 16 10.19 2.46 2.79
CA MET A 16 10.77 1.29 2.13
C MET A 16 10.24 -0.04 2.68
N GLN A 17 10.12 -0.16 4.00
CA GLN A 17 9.56 -1.37 4.63
C GLN A 17 8.08 -1.56 4.27
N TYR A 18 7.32 -0.46 4.26
CA TYR A 18 5.92 -0.46 3.84
C TYR A 18 5.77 -0.83 2.36
N GLU A 19 6.61 -0.28 1.49
CA GLU A 19 6.63 -0.60 0.05
C GLU A 19 6.92 -2.08 -0.21
N ALA A 20 7.92 -2.65 0.46
CA ALA A 20 8.25 -4.06 0.32
C ALA A 20 7.06 -4.97 0.68
N GLU A 21 6.36 -4.66 1.77
CA GLU A 21 5.17 -5.39 2.20
C GLU A 21 3.99 -5.19 1.25
N PHE A 22 3.79 -3.96 0.76
CA PHE A 22 2.78 -3.63 -0.24
C PHE A 22 2.98 -4.44 -1.52
N ILE A 23 4.20 -4.50 -2.05
CA ILE A 23 4.54 -5.28 -3.24
C ILE A 23 4.34 -6.78 -2.98
N ALA A 24 4.77 -7.27 -1.82
CA ALA A 24 4.61 -8.67 -1.47
C ALA A 24 3.14 -9.11 -1.43
N LEU A 25 2.27 -8.29 -0.84
CA LEU A 25 0.83 -8.55 -0.71
C LEU A 25 0.05 -8.30 -2.00
N ALA A 26 0.46 -7.32 -2.81
CA ALA A 26 -0.18 -7.00 -4.09
C ALA A 26 -0.23 -8.20 -5.05
N ARG A 27 0.78 -9.09 -5.01
CA ARG A 27 0.83 -10.33 -5.80
C ARG A 27 -0.36 -11.27 -5.54
N TYR A 28 -0.99 -11.17 -4.37
CA TYR A 28 -2.12 -12.00 -3.97
C TYR A 28 -3.47 -11.29 -4.08
N ALA A 29 -3.46 -10.04 -4.54
CA ALA A 29 -4.65 -9.21 -4.71
C ALA A 29 -4.60 -8.41 -6.03
N PRO A 30 -4.33 -9.06 -7.19
CA PRO A 30 -4.17 -8.35 -8.46
C PRO A 30 -5.40 -7.52 -8.82
N GLN A 31 -6.61 -7.99 -8.46
CA GLN A 31 -7.85 -7.26 -8.74
C GLN A 31 -8.00 -5.95 -7.95
N LEU A 32 -7.23 -5.76 -6.88
CA LEU A 32 -7.24 -4.54 -6.08
C LEU A 32 -6.26 -3.48 -6.60
N VAL A 33 -5.33 -3.86 -7.48
CA VAL A 33 -4.28 -3.00 -8.07
C VAL A 33 -4.13 -3.29 -9.57
N SER A 34 -5.25 -3.49 -10.25
CA SER A 34 -5.30 -3.92 -11.65
C SER A 34 -4.66 -2.89 -12.58
N THR A 35 -4.71 -1.61 -12.18
CA THR A 35 -4.09 -0.50 -12.89
C THR A 35 -2.98 0.16 -12.07
N SER A 36 -2.05 0.83 -12.75
CA SER A 36 -1.01 1.64 -12.10
C SER A 36 -1.60 2.75 -11.24
N ALA A 37 -2.73 3.35 -11.67
CA ALA A 37 -3.46 4.37 -10.94
C ALA A 37 -4.04 3.84 -9.62
N GLU A 38 -4.70 2.67 -9.64
CA GLU A 38 -5.20 2.03 -8.41
C GLU A 38 -4.07 1.64 -7.47
N ARG A 39 -2.95 1.15 -8.01
CA ARG A 39 -1.76 0.81 -7.24
C ARG A 39 -1.20 2.03 -6.52
N CYS A 40 -1.06 3.15 -7.23
CA CYS A 40 -0.58 4.41 -6.68
C CYS A 40 -1.54 4.95 -5.62
N TYR A 41 -2.84 5.02 -5.93
CA TYR A 41 -3.87 5.50 -5.00
C TYR A 41 -3.86 4.71 -3.69
N ARG A 42 -3.81 3.38 -3.75
CA ARG A 42 -3.77 2.53 -2.54
C ARG A 42 -2.49 2.72 -1.74
N PHE A 43 -1.34 2.81 -2.41
CA PHE A 43 -0.07 3.02 -1.73
C PHE A 43 -0.08 4.35 -0.97
N LEU A 44 -0.48 5.44 -1.63
CA LEU A 44 -0.60 6.77 -1.01
C LEU A 44 -1.62 6.77 0.15
N ARG A 45 -2.76 6.11 -0.03
CA ARG A 45 -3.80 5.95 1.02
C ARG A 45 -3.36 5.06 2.18
N GLY A 46 -2.22 4.38 2.11
CA GLY A 46 -1.66 3.66 3.25
C GLY A 46 -0.47 4.36 3.92
N LEU A 47 0.10 5.41 3.32
CA LEU A 47 1.18 6.21 3.93
C LEU A 47 0.71 6.94 5.20
N ARG A 48 1.62 7.36 6.08
CA ARG A 48 1.25 8.21 7.23
C ARG A 48 0.84 9.60 6.77
N ASP A 49 -0.06 10.24 7.50
CA ASP A 49 -0.57 11.58 7.14
C ASP A 49 0.53 12.64 7.03
N THR A 50 1.61 12.53 7.82
CA THR A 50 2.79 13.40 7.74
C THR A 50 3.52 13.34 6.40
N LEU A 51 3.28 12.30 5.58
CA LEU A 51 3.86 12.11 4.25
C LEU A 51 2.82 12.30 3.14
N ARG A 52 1.54 12.53 3.48
CA ARG A 52 0.44 12.70 2.51
C ARG A 52 0.20 14.15 2.12
N GLN A 53 0.83 15.10 2.79
CA GLN A 53 0.73 16.53 2.47
C GLN A 53 2.11 17.05 2.00
N PRO A 54 2.15 18.01 1.06
CA PRO A 54 3.37 18.76 0.75
C PRO A 54 3.82 19.62 1.94
#